data_AF-A0A1V8T6Q8-F1
#
_entry.id   AF-A0A1V8T6Q8-F1
#
_cell.length_a   1.000
_cell.length_b   1.000
_cell.length_c   1.000
_cell.angle_alpha   90.00
_cell.angle_beta   90.00
_cell.angle_gamma   90.00
#
_symmetry.space_group_name_H-M   'P 1'
#
loop_
_entity.id
_entity.type
_entity.pdbx_description
1 polymer ?
#
loop_
_entity_poly.entity_id
_entity_poly.type
_entity_poly.pdbx_seq_one_letter_code
_entity_poly.pdbx_strand_id
1 'polypeptide(L)'
;MAGNSTFTWRKNLTLDSKVSPFDSPLPATHSAFKDIKPISWRRYNIAGILLTIYGLNELTTHDSVTCLWLLHGRGDTQDSMSFTAAAFLNTWNSNRKPHDRGLICVCFDQRNHGSRMIDNLANESWKGGNPTHGPDMFTLFSGTASDVSMLITHLPAYLPFTPAEHWCGGVSLGGHASWHAVLHDPRISAAIIVIGCADYVRLMTDRAVRSKLGTCMDSNPRGRNFLGSKDFPRSLVEAVERLDPAGLLLGELDTVTGDDHLHIPSDAEIKRLKPIMREKLAGKKLLLLSGGKDRLVPYEQSEPFLTWLKKAIDTRNGWCNDQGTEVEDIVDPTGRHEFSAPMRREAERWLCDRLADASSRGGRDSKI
;
A
#
# COMPACT_ATOMS: atom_id res chain seq x y z
N MET A 1 -7.96 -22.17 5.20
CA MET A 1 -9.04 -21.47 5.94
C MET A 1 -9.07 -20.07 5.40
N ALA A 2 -10.18 -19.67 4.79
CA ALA A 2 -10.41 -18.27 4.44
C ALA A 2 -10.29 -17.45 5.73
N GLY A 3 -9.62 -16.30 5.68
CA GLY A 3 -9.74 -15.34 6.80
C GLY A 3 -11.22 -15.01 6.92
N ASN A 4 -11.82 -15.32 8.05
CA ASN A 4 -13.21 -14.95 8.31
C ASN A 4 -13.29 -13.42 8.30
N SER A 5 -13.75 -12.83 7.19
CA SER A 5 -14.34 -11.50 7.24
C SER A 5 -15.65 -11.65 8.00
N THR A 6 -15.74 -11.03 9.17
CA THR A 6 -16.88 -11.13 10.09
C THR A 6 -18.06 -10.24 9.70
N PHE A 7 -18.08 -9.66 8.50
CA PHE A 7 -19.17 -8.76 8.11
C PHE A 7 -20.25 -9.49 7.30
N THR A 8 -21.38 -9.79 7.94
CA THR A 8 -22.62 -10.13 7.25
C THR A 8 -23.30 -8.84 6.77
N TRP A 9 -22.94 -8.41 5.56
CA TRP A 9 -23.34 -7.15 4.90
C TRP A 9 -24.80 -7.09 4.42
N ARG A 10 -25.79 -7.16 5.32
CA ARG A 10 -27.21 -6.92 4.93
C ARG A 10 -27.73 -5.50 5.18
N LYS A 11 -27.00 -4.62 5.89
CA LYS A 11 -27.50 -3.26 6.23
C LYS A 11 -26.51 -2.08 6.11
N ASN A 12 -25.24 -2.30 5.78
CA ASN A 12 -24.21 -1.24 5.81
C ASN A 12 -23.79 -0.71 4.42
N LEU A 13 -24.69 -0.72 3.43
CA LEU A 13 -24.42 -0.11 2.12
C LEU A 13 -24.26 1.42 2.16
N THR A 14 -24.39 2.03 3.34
CA THR A 14 -24.19 3.48 3.56
C THR A 14 -23.36 3.68 4.83
N LEU A 15 -22.14 4.17 4.71
CA LEU A 15 -21.45 4.78 5.84
C LEU A 15 -22.22 6.03 6.23
N ASP A 16 -22.79 6.06 7.44
CA ASP A 16 -23.48 7.24 7.94
C ASP A 16 -22.44 8.30 8.32
N SER A 17 -22.36 9.37 7.53
CA SER A 17 -21.45 10.51 7.71
C SER A 17 -21.39 11.10 9.13
N LYS A 18 -22.40 10.86 9.97
CA LYS A 18 -22.50 11.35 11.35
C LYS A 18 -22.05 10.37 12.42
N VAL A 19 -21.94 9.08 12.09
CA VAL A 19 -21.47 8.05 13.02
C VAL A 19 -19.95 8.10 13.10
N SER A 20 -19.42 8.04 14.33
CA SER A 20 -17.98 8.04 14.56
C SER A 20 -17.34 6.84 13.89
N PRO A 21 -16.22 7.01 13.15
CA PRO A 21 -15.48 5.89 12.59
C PRO A 21 -14.84 5.01 13.69
N PHE A 22 -14.78 5.48 14.93
CA PHE A 22 -14.31 4.73 16.10
C PHE A 22 -15.40 3.88 16.76
N ASP A 23 -16.67 4.10 16.44
CA ASP A 23 -17.79 3.27 16.89
C ASP A 23 -18.02 2.08 15.95
N SER A 24 -17.43 2.12 14.76
CA SER A 24 -17.39 1.00 13.82
C SER A 24 -16.60 -0.16 14.44
N PRO A 25 -17.12 -1.41 14.39
CA PRO A 25 -16.44 -2.54 14.99
C PRO A 25 -15.06 -2.72 14.35
N LEU A 26 -14.03 -2.79 15.21
CA LEU A 26 -12.68 -3.10 14.79
C LEU A 26 -12.65 -4.49 14.13
N PRO A 27 -12.13 -4.62 12.90
CA PRO A 27 -11.89 -5.93 12.35
C PRO A 27 -10.91 -6.68 13.25
N ALA A 28 -11.07 -8.01 13.36
CA ALA A 28 -10.21 -8.84 14.22
C ALA A 28 -8.70 -8.72 13.89
N THR A 29 -8.37 -8.25 12.69
CA THR A 29 -7.01 -7.95 12.20
C THR A 29 -6.34 -6.75 12.86
N HIS A 30 -7.05 -5.99 13.72
CA HIS A 30 -6.55 -4.78 14.38
C HIS A 30 -6.41 -4.89 15.91
N SER A 31 -6.30 -6.11 16.46
CA SER A 31 -6.09 -6.30 17.92
C SER A 31 -4.89 -5.52 18.48
N ALA A 32 -3.89 -5.24 17.63
CA ALA A 32 -2.72 -4.41 17.92
C ALA A 32 -3.05 -2.94 18.29
N PHE A 33 -4.28 -2.49 18.04
CA PHE A 33 -4.74 -1.12 18.21
C PHE A 33 -5.78 -0.95 19.33
N LYS A 34 -6.06 -1.99 20.11
CA LYS A 34 -7.15 -2.01 21.12
C LYS A 34 -7.08 -0.88 22.16
N ASP A 35 -5.89 -0.40 22.50
CA ASP A 35 -5.65 0.61 23.55
C ASP A 35 -5.43 2.02 22.98
N ILE A 36 -5.61 2.19 21.67
CA ILE A 36 -5.40 3.47 21.00
C ILE A 36 -6.61 4.39 21.24
N LYS A 37 -6.33 5.62 21.66
CA LYS A 37 -7.38 6.62 21.90
C LYS A 37 -7.86 7.22 20.58
N PRO A 38 -9.19 7.44 20.41
CA PRO A 38 -9.74 8.19 19.29
C PRO A 38 -9.10 9.57 19.13
N ILE A 39 -9.13 10.09 17.89
CA ILE A 39 -8.62 11.42 17.54
C ILE A 39 -9.67 12.20 16.74
N SER A 40 -9.49 13.51 16.55
CA SER A 40 -10.44 14.29 15.75
C SER A 40 -10.57 13.75 14.34
N TRP A 41 -11.79 13.82 13.81
CA TRP A 41 -12.11 13.36 12.47
C TRP A 41 -13.20 14.25 11.85
N ARG A 42 -13.24 14.28 10.52
CA ARG A 42 -14.29 14.93 9.74
C ARG A 42 -14.46 14.24 8.39
N ARG A 43 -15.71 14.08 7.95
CA ARG A 43 -16.02 13.50 6.65
C ARG A 43 -16.29 14.55 5.58
N TYR A 44 -15.82 14.27 4.37
CA TYR A 44 -15.96 15.11 3.19
C TYR A 44 -16.42 14.26 2.01
N ASN A 45 -17.24 14.83 1.12
CA ASN A 45 -17.50 14.24 -0.18
C ASN A 45 -16.67 15.01 -1.22
N ILE A 46 -15.73 14.33 -1.87
CA ILE A 46 -14.87 14.89 -2.91
C ILE A 46 -14.98 13.98 -4.13
N ALA A 47 -15.43 14.55 -5.26
CA ALA A 47 -15.62 13.83 -6.52
C ALA A 47 -16.52 12.57 -6.41
N GLY A 48 -17.51 12.59 -5.52
CA GLY A 48 -18.41 11.44 -5.29
C GLY A 48 -17.80 10.34 -4.42
N ILE A 49 -16.63 10.58 -3.81
CA ILE A 49 -15.98 9.66 -2.88
C ILE A 49 -16.10 10.25 -1.48
N LEU A 50 -16.59 9.45 -0.52
CA LEU A 50 -16.64 9.81 0.88
C LEU A 50 -15.27 9.58 1.52
N LEU A 51 -14.64 10.67 1.97
CA LEU A 51 -13.37 10.68 2.68
C LEU A 51 -13.59 10.93 4.16
N THR A 52 -12.80 10.30 5.02
CA THR A 52 -12.64 10.66 6.43
C THR A 52 -11.24 11.21 6.63
N ILE A 53 -11.15 12.46 7.10
CA ILE A 53 -9.90 13.14 7.43
C ILE A 53 -9.75 13.14 8.94
N TYR A 54 -8.61 12.66 9.44
CA TYR A 54 -8.25 12.63 10.86
C TYR A 54 -7.14 13.63 11.14
N GLY A 55 -7.13 14.22 12.35
CA GLY A 55 -6.01 15.03 12.81
C GLY A 55 -6.15 16.55 12.60
N LEU A 56 -7.25 17.03 12.01
CA LEU A 56 -7.42 18.45 11.66
C LEU A 56 -7.43 19.37 12.88
N ASN A 57 -8.09 18.96 13.97
CA ASN A 57 -8.14 19.79 15.19
C ASN A 57 -6.83 19.76 15.97
N GLU A 58 -5.95 18.81 15.68
CA GLU A 58 -4.64 18.66 16.32
C GLU A 58 -3.55 19.44 15.57
N LEU A 59 -3.84 20.11 14.46
CA LEU A 59 -2.88 20.99 13.80
C LEU A 59 -2.69 22.29 14.59
N THR A 60 -1.43 22.64 14.89
CA THR A 60 -1.07 23.91 15.54
C THR A 60 -0.73 25.00 14.53
N THR A 61 -0.15 24.61 13.40
CA THR A 61 0.16 25.47 12.25
C THR A 61 -0.20 24.72 10.96
N HIS A 62 -0.44 25.45 9.89
CA HIS A 62 -0.80 24.88 8.58
C HIS A 62 0.32 25.02 7.54
N ASP A 63 1.46 25.60 7.90
CA ASP A 63 2.53 25.96 6.95
C ASP A 63 3.26 24.74 6.40
N SER A 64 3.26 23.63 7.14
CA SER A 64 3.93 22.40 6.71
C SER A 64 3.19 21.17 7.24
N VAL A 65 2.19 20.70 6.48
CA VAL A 65 1.37 19.53 6.82
C VAL A 65 1.66 18.38 5.86
N THR A 66 1.98 17.21 6.41
CA THR A 66 2.06 15.95 5.67
C THR A 66 0.68 15.29 5.66
N CYS A 67 0.22 14.87 4.48
CA CYS A 67 -1.03 14.14 4.30
C CYS A 67 -0.74 12.66 4.03
N LEU A 68 -1.07 11.78 4.97
CA LEU A 68 -0.94 10.34 4.82
C LEU A 68 -2.27 9.72 4.36
N TRP A 69 -2.31 9.21 3.13
CA TRP A 69 -3.44 8.46 2.60
C TRP A 69 -3.43 7.03 3.16
N LEU A 70 -4.41 6.64 3.97
CA LEU A 70 -4.49 5.34 4.62
C LEU A 70 -5.57 4.44 3.98
N LEU A 71 -5.12 3.30 3.44
CA LEU A 71 -5.92 2.39 2.62
C LEU A 71 -6.17 1.05 3.34
N HIS A 72 -7.44 0.65 3.43
CA HIS A 72 -7.87 -0.51 4.23
C HIS A 72 -7.65 -1.88 3.56
N GLY A 73 -7.89 -2.97 4.29
CA GLY A 73 -7.82 -4.34 3.76
C GLY A 73 -9.00 -4.73 2.86
N ARG A 74 -8.88 -5.87 2.17
CA ARG A 74 -10.01 -6.42 1.39
C ARG A 74 -11.14 -6.86 2.33
N GLY A 75 -12.36 -6.48 2.00
CA GLY A 75 -13.57 -6.76 2.77
C GLY A 75 -13.84 -5.78 3.92
N ASP A 76 -12.97 -4.79 4.12
CA ASP A 76 -13.12 -3.75 5.14
C ASP A 76 -13.72 -2.44 4.56
N THR A 77 -13.74 -1.40 5.39
CA THR A 77 -14.14 -0.02 5.06
C THR A 77 -13.07 0.97 5.49
N GLN A 78 -13.19 2.23 5.08
CA GLN A 78 -12.34 3.32 5.54
C GLN A 78 -12.28 3.48 7.07
N ASP A 79 -13.35 3.10 7.78
CA ASP A 79 -13.43 3.20 9.24
C ASP A 79 -12.51 2.20 9.95
N SER A 80 -12.17 1.08 9.31
CA SER A 80 -11.20 0.12 9.86
C SER A 80 -9.82 0.74 10.08
N MET A 81 -9.48 1.80 9.34
CA MET A 81 -8.21 2.51 9.46
C MET A 81 -8.24 3.61 10.53
N SER A 82 -9.36 3.84 11.21
CA SER A 82 -9.51 4.92 12.20
C SER A 82 -8.50 4.82 13.34
N PHE A 83 -8.33 3.64 13.92
CA PHE A 83 -7.36 3.42 15.00
C PHE A 83 -5.91 3.37 14.51
N THR A 84 -5.66 3.00 13.24
CA THR A 84 -4.34 3.16 12.65
C THR A 84 -3.99 4.64 12.47
N ALA A 85 -4.92 5.45 11.97
CA ALA A 85 -4.76 6.89 11.86
C ALA A 85 -4.51 7.52 13.23
N ALA A 86 -5.32 7.17 14.22
CA ALA A 86 -5.19 7.67 15.58
C ALA A 86 -3.85 7.26 16.22
N ALA A 87 -3.36 6.04 15.99
CA ALA A 87 -2.07 5.60 16.52
C ALA A 87 -0.92 6.45 15.98
N PHE A 88 -0.86 6.64 14.66
CA PHE A 88 0.18 7.45 14.02
C PHE A 88 0.12 8.92 14.46
N LEU A 89 -1.08 9.51 14.47
CA LEU A 89 -1.29 10.90 14.88
C LEU A 89 -0.97 11.11 16.36
N ASN A 90 -1.43 10.23 17.26
CA ASN A 90 -1.14 10.33 18.69
C ASN A 90 0.36 10.21 18.97
N THR A 91 1.04 9.25 18.33
CA THR A 91 2.48 9.06 18.51
C THR A 91 3.24 10.28 18.00
N TRP A 92 2.92 10.80 16.81
CA TRP A 92 3.57 12.00 16.31
C TRP A 92 3.30 13.23 17.18
N ASN A 93 2.04 13.48 17.54
CA ASN A 93 1.65 14.64 18.35
C ASN A 93 2.27 14.63 19.75
N SER A 94 2.56 13.44 20.31
CA SER A 94 3.20 13.31 21.62
C SER A 94 4.71 13.60 21.59
N ASN A 95 5.35 13.48 20.42
CA ASN A 95 6.79 13.63 20.26
C ASN A 95 7.20 14.93 19.53
N ARG A 96 6.29 15.53 18.76
CA ARG A 96 6.57 16.71 17.94
C ARG A 96 6.78 17.98 18.78
N LYS A 97 7.63 18.87 18.28
CA LYS A 97 7.88 20.22 18.81
C LYS A 97 6.93 21.25 18.17
N PRO A 98 6.75 22.46 18.75
CA PRO A 98 5.79 23.46 18.25
C PRO A 98 5.94 23.89 16.78
N HIS A 99 7.13 23.71 16.19
CA HIS A 99 7.44 24.07 14.80
C HIS A 99 7.67 22.86 13.89
N ASP A 100 7.52 21.65 14.42
CA ASP A 100 7.61 20.45 13.60
C ASP A 100 6.35 20.34 12.74
N ARG A 101 6.45 19.58 11.65
CA ARG A 101 5.38 19.42 10.67
C ARG A 101 4.08 18.90 11.30
N GLY A 102 2.95 19.38 10.78
CA GLY A 102 1.65 18.76 11.00
C GLY A 102 1.54 17.41 10.27
N LEU A 103 0.67 16.54 10.78
CA LEU A 103 0.27 15.30 10.12
C LEU A 103 -1.25 15.24 10.11
N ILE A 104 -1.83 14.88 8.96
CA ILE A 104 -3.21 14.43 8.84
C ILE A 104 -3.24 13.05 8.18
N CYS A 105 -4.27 12.28 8.49
CA CYS A 105 -4.52 11.01 7.82
C CYS A 105 -5.84 11.09 7.04
N VAL A 106 -5.86 10.59 5.81
CA VAL A 106 -7.05 10.59 4.95
C VAL A 106 -7.38 9.17 4.55
N CYS A 107 -8.60 8.73 4.85
CA CYS A 107 -9.12 7.41 4.48
C CYS A 107 -10.31 7.57 3.54
N PHE A 108 -10.53 6.61 2.65
CA PHE A 108 -11.75 6.48 1.86
C PHE A 108 -11.98 5.00 1.53
N ASP A 109 -13.22 4.64 1.21
CA ASP A 109 -13.49 3.25 0.80
C ASP A 109 -12.84 2.99 -0.54
N GLN A 110 -12.07 1.91 -0.61
CA GLN A 110 -11.53 1.44 -1.87
C GLN A 110 -12.65 1.04 -2.83
N ARG A 111 -12.31 0.91 -4.12
CA ARG A 111 -13.29 0.48 -5.13
C ARG A 111 -13.95 -0.84 -4.70
N ASN A 112 -15.26 -0.96 -4.94
CA ASN A 112 -16.07 -2.12 -4.59
C ASN A 112 -16.04 -2.53 -3.09
N HIS A 113 -15.74 -1.59 -2.18
CA HIS A 113 -15.74 -1.82 -0.73
C HIS A 113 -16.59 -0.78 0.00
N GLY A 114 -17.00 -1.09 1.23
CA GLY A 114 -17.77 -0.19 2.09
C GLY A 114 -18.95 0.47 1.37
N SER A 115 -19.02 1.81 1.44
CA SER A 115 -20.04 2.63 0.78
C SER A 115 -19.98 2.62 -0.75
N ARG A 116 -18.92 2.07 -1.34
CA ARG A 116 -18.71 1.94 -2.79
C ARG A 116 -18.87 0.51 -3.30
N MET A 117 -19.34 -0.41 -2.45
CA MET A 117 -19.52 -1.82 -2.83
C MET A 117 -20.66 -1.98 -3.83
N ILE A 118 -20.37 -2.65 -4.95
CA ILE A 118 -21.32 -2.93 -6.02
C ILE A 118 -21.60 -4.44 -6.10
N ASP A 119 -20.55 -5.26 -6.07
CA ASP A 119 -20.65 -6.72 -6.17
C ASP A 119 -19.69 -7.41 -5.19
N ASN A 120 -20.24 -8.08 -4.18
CA ASN A 120 -19.41 -8.79 -3.20
C ASN A 120 -18.67 -9.99 -3.81
N LEU A 121 -19.20 -10.63 -4.87
CA LEU A 121 -18.53 -11.77 -5.49
C LEU A 121 -17.15 -11.39 -6.05
N ALA A 122 -17.03 -10.20 -6.64
CA ALA A 122 -15.75 -9.68 -7.13
C ALA A 122 -14.71 -9.45 -6.01
N ASN A 123 -15.12 -9.40 -4.74
CA ASN A 123 -14.20 -9.36 -3.59
C ASN A 123 -13.79 -10.75 -3.09
N GLU A 124 -14.46 -11.82 -3.55
CA GLU A 124 -14.16 -13.19 -3.15
C GLU A 124 -12.92 -13.74 -3.88
N SER A 125 -12.36 -14.81 -3.31
CA SER A 125 -11.30 -15.59 -3.95
C SER A 125 -11.84 -16.59 -4.97
N TRP A 126 -10.97 -17.23 -5.75
CA TRP A 126 -11.37 -18.40 -6.56
C TRP A 126 -12.07 -19.48 -5.73
N LYS A 127 -11.59 -19.75 -4.51
CA LYS A 127 -12.24 -20.71 -3.59
C LYS A 127 -13.59 -20.21 -3.06
N GLY A 128 -13.78 -18.90 -3.04
CA GLY A 128 -15.05 -18.25 -2.71
C GLY A 128 -16.01 -18.17 -3.90
N GLY A 129 -15.65 -18.74 -5.05
CA GLY A 129 -16.51 -18.79 -6.23
C GLY A 129 -16.32 -17.65 -7.21
N ASN A 130 -15.32 -16.77 -7.01
CA ASN A 130 -15.00 -15.71 -7.98
C ASN A 130 -14.15 -16.26 -9.13
N PRO A 131 -14.69 -16.44 -10.36
CA PRO A 131 -13.89 -16.90 -11.50
C PRO A 131 -12.88 -15.85 -11.98
N THR A 132 -13.16 -14.56 -11.76
CA THR A 132 -12.37 -13.41 -12.19
C THR A 132 -11.46 -12.85 -11.09
N HIS A 133 -11.15 -13.65 -10.05
CA HIS A 133 -10.34 -13.21 -8.90
C HIS A 133 -9.02 -12.53 -9.28
N GLY A 134 -8.32 -13.02 -10.31
CA GLY A 134 -7.09 -12.41 -10.85
C GLY A 134 -7.30 -10.95 -11.30
N PRO A 135 -8.11 -10.69 -12.34
CA PRO A 135 -8.36 -9.33 -12.80
C PRO A 135 -9.12 -8.46 -11.79
N ASP A 136 -10.06 -9.01 -11.02
CA ASP A 136 -10.83 -8.25 -10.03
C ASP A 136 -9.91 -7.66 -8.97
N MET A 137 -9.07 -8.48 -8.33
CA MET A 137 -8.13 -8.00 -7.32
C MET A 137 -7.21 -6.91 -7.87
N PHE A 138 -6.64 -7.10 -9.07
CA PHE A 138 -5.71 -6.15 -9.67
C PHE A 138 -6.35 -4.79 -9.97
N THR A 139 -7.56 -4.81 -10.53
CA THR A 139 -8.27 -3.58 -10.90
C THR A 139 -8.80 -2.81 -9.70
N LEU A 140 -9.08 -3.50 -8.58
CA LEU A 140 -9.48 -2.85 -7.33
C LEU A 140 -8.35 -1.97 -6.80
N PHE A 141 -7.16 -2.52 -6.55
CA PHE A 141 -6.07 -1.74 -5.95
C PHE A 141 -5.39 -0.78 -6.93
N SER A 142 -5.28 -1.13 -8.22
CA SER A 142 -4.73 -0.20 -9.22
C SER A 142 -5.68 0.96 -9.48
N GLY A 143 -6.99 0.72 -9.51
CA GLY A 143 -8.01 1.77 -9.55
C GLY A 143 -8.05 2.63 -8.30
N THR A 144 -7.83 2.05 -7.11
CA THR A 144 -7.67 2.82 -5.85
C THR A 144 -6.47 3.76 -5.94
N ALA A 145 -5.33 3.33 -6.49
CA ALA A 145 -4.17 4.21 -6.67
C ALA A 145 -4.48 5.43 -7.57
N SER A 146 -5.24 5.22 -8.65
CA SER A 146 -5.75 6.32 -9.48
C SER A 146 -6.69 7.25 -8.71
N ASP A 147 -7.56 6.70 -7.83
CA ASP A 147 -8.42 7.50 -6.97
C ASP A 147 -7.59 8.36 -6.00
N VAL A 148 -6.52 7.82 -5.40
CA VAL A 148 -5.58 8.60 -4.56
C VAL A 148 -5.00 9.77 -5.35
N SER A 149 -4.49 9.53 -6.56
CA SER A 149 -3.89 10.57 -7.40
C SER A 149 -4.88 11.70 -7.74
N MET A 150 -6.12 11.34 -8.06
CA MET A 150 -7.19 12.31 -8.30
C MET A 150 -7.51 13.09 -7.02
N LEU A 151 -7.65 12.41 -5.88
CA LEU A 151 -7.97 13.05 -4.61
C LEU A 151 -6.85 13.97 -4.10
N ILE A 152 -5.57 13.65 -4.34
CA ILE A 152 -4.44 14.55 -4.07
C ILE A 152 -4.64 15.89 -4.77
N THR A 153 -5.09 15.89 -6.02
CA THR A 153 -5.33 17.11 -6.80
C THR A 153 -6.45 17.97 -6.22
N HIS A 154 -7.52 17.34 -5.72
CA HIS A 154 -8.73 18.04 -5.33
C HIS A 154 -8.83 18.35 -3.84
N LEU A 155 -8.15 17.59 -2.97
CA LEU A 155 -8.19 17.77 -1.52
C LEU A 155 -7.91 19.21 -1.06
N PRO A 156 -6.94 19.96 -1.62
CA PRO A 156 -6.66 21.33 -1.19
C PRO A 156 -7.86 22.29 -1.31
N ALA A 157 -8.81 22.05 -2.23
CA ALA A 157 -10.00 22.88 -2.36
C ALA A 157 -10.98 22.77 -1.18
N TYR A 158 -10.81 21.77 -0.32
CA TYR A 158 -11.67 21.47 0.83
C TYR A 158 -10.98 21.69 2.18
N LEU A 159 -9.72 22.11 2.15
CA LEU A 159 -8.90 22.36 3.33
C LEU A 159 -8.52 23.85 3.40
N PRO A 160 -8.26 24.40 4.61
CA PRO A 160 -7.77 25.77 4.76
C PRO A 160 -6.28 25.91 4.39
N PHE A 161 -5.65 24.86 3.87
CA PHE A 161 -4.25 24.79 3.48
C PHE A 161 -4.03 23.76 2.36
N THR A 162 -2.87 23.83 1.72
CA THR A 162 -2.39 22.80 0.79
C THR A 162 -1.37 21.93 1.53
N PRO A 163 -1.57 20.59 1.62
CA PRO A 163 -0.55 19.72 2.18
C PRO A 163 0.80 19.90 1.48
N ALA A 164 1.87 20.02 2.25
CA ALA A 164 3.22 20.22 1.73
C ALA A 164 3.82 18.91 1.19
N GLU A 165 3.34 17.78 1.68
CA GLU A 165 3.84 16.46 1.30
C GLU A 165 2.72 15.42 1.38
N HIS A 166 2.75 14.45 0.47
CA HIS A 166 1.80 13.34 0.45
C HIS A 166 2.53 12.01 0.63
N TRP A 167 2.05 11.21 1.57
CA TRP A 167 2.49 9.84 1.79
C TRP A 167 1.32 8.88 1.57
N CYS A 168 1.60 7.61 1.28
CA CYS A 168 0.57 6.59 1.18
C CYS A 168 0.86 5.42 2.10
N GLY A 169 -0.15 4.84 2.73
CA GLY A 169 0.05 3.64 3.51
C GLY A 169 -1.19 2.78 3.51
N GLY A 170 -1.02 1.48 3.72
CA GLY A 170 -2.15 0.59 3.72
C GLY A 170 -1.82 -0.84 4.09
N VAL A 171 -2.89 -1.58 4.37
CA VAL A 171 -2.83 -2.96 4.86
C VAL A 171 -3.42 -3.90 3.83
N SER A 172 -2.73 -5.00 3.51
CA SER A 172 -3.22 -6.04 2.59
C SER A 172 -3.55 -5.44 1.23
N LEU A 173 -4.82 -5.43 0.78
CA LEU A 173 -5.26 -4.75 -0.44
C LEU A 173 -4.79 -3.28 -0.49
N GLY A 174 -4.88 -2.56 0.63
CA GLY A 174 -4.35 -1.20 0.75
C GLY A 174 -2.82 -1.11 0.65
N GLY A 175 -2.10 -2.16 1.05
CA GLY A 175 -0.65 -2.26 0.85
C GLY A 175 -0.29 -2.41 -0.63
N HIS A 176 -1.02 -3.23 -1.38
CA HIS A 176 -0.90 -3.30 -2.85
C HIS A 176 -1.21 -1.95 -3.51
N ALA A 177 -2.29 -1.29 -3.10
CA ALA A 177 -2.65 0.03 -3.61
C ALA A 177 -1.58 1.08 -3.30
N SER A 178 -0.94 1.00 -2.12
CA SER A 178 0.13 1.91 -1.71
C SER A 178 1.39 1.77 -2.58
N TRP A 179 1.76 0.53 -2.94
CA TRP A 179 2.82 0.26 -3.93
C TRP A 179 2.53 0.96 -5.27
N HIS A 180 1.31 0.80 -5.78
CA HIS A 180 0.91 1.41 -7.04
C HIS A 180 0.87 2.94 -6.94
N ALA A 181 0.34 3.48 -5.85
CA ALA A 181 0.25 4.92 -5.65
C ALA A 181 1.64 5.58 -5.62
N VAL A 182 2.58 5.05 -4.82
CA VAL A 182 3.93 5.64 -4.68
C VAL A 182 4.75 5.52 -5.97
N LEU A 183 4.54 4.46 -6.76
CA LEU A 183 5.24 4.23 -8.02
C LEU A 183 4.73 5.13 -9.14
N HIS A 184 3.42 5.42 -9.18
CA HIS A 184 2.78 6.09 -10.31
C HIS A 184 2.38 7.55 -10.06
N ASP A 185 2.44 8.04 -8.83
CA ASP A 185 2.25 9.46 -8.54
C ASP A 185 3.53 10.10 -7.97
N PRO A 186 4.21 10.99 -8.72
CA PRO A 186 5.45 11.60 -8.28
C PRO A 186 5.28 12.47 -7.02
N ARG A 187 4.06 12.92 -6.70
CA ARG A 187 3.76 13.73 -5.51
C ARG A 187 3.78 12.91 -4.22
N ILE A 188 3.67 11.59 -4.30
CA ILE A 188 3.74 10.70 -3.14
C ILE A 188 5.19 10.37 -2.85
N SER A 189 5.79 10.94 -1.81
CA SER A 189 7.23 10.80 -1.52
C SER A 189 7.58 9.61 -0.63
N ALA A 190 6.62 9.06 0.11
CA ALA A 190 6.88 8.00 1.06
C ALA A 190 5.71 7.02 1.16
N ALA A 191 6.00 5.76 1.50
CA ALA A 191 4.95 4.76 1.71
C ALA A 191 5.19 3.76 2.84
N ILE A 192 4.11 3.42 3.55
CA ILE A 192 4.05 2.34 4.56
C ILE A 192 3.20 1.20 4.01
N ILE A 193 3.84 0.13 3.56
CA ILE A 193 3.19 -1.01 2.93
C ILE A 193 3.16 -2.18 3.91
N VAL A 194 1.98 -2.46 4.45
CA VAL A 194 1.76 -3.56 5.39
C VAL A 194 1.13 -4.74 4.66
N ILE A 195 1.79 -5.90 4.69
CA ILE A 195 1.35 -7.18 4.11
C ILE A 195 0.81 -7.05 2.68
N GLY A 196 1.40 -6.14 1.89
CA GLY A 196 1.15 -5.93 0.47
C GLY A 196 2.26 -6.55 -0.38
N CYS A 197 1.92 -7.13 -1.52
CA CYS A 197 2.90 -7.76 -2.41
C CYS A 197 3.35 -6.81 -3.52
N ALA A 198 4.64 -6.85 -3.83
CA ALA A 198 5.26 -6.09 -4.91
C ALA A 198 5.37 -6.88 -6.23
N ASP A 199 4.97 -8.16 -6.23
CA ASP A 199 4.99 -9.04 -7.40
C ASP A 199 3.64 -9.77 -7.51
N TYR A 200 2.73 -9.17 -8.28
CA TYR A 200 1.39 -9.70 -8.43
C TYR A 200 1.36 -11.05 -9.18
N VAL A 201 2.27 -11.26 -10.13
CA VAL A 201 2.34 -12.51 -10.91
C VAL A 201 2.71 -13.68 -10.02
N ARG A 202 3.75 -13.56 -9.21
CA ARG A 202 4.16 -14.60 -8.26
C ARG A 202 3.05 -14.91 -7.26
N LEU A 203 2.47 -13.86 -6.66
CA LEU A 203 1.37 -14.01 -5.70
C LEU A 203 0.17 -14.74 -6.30
N MET A 204 -0.27 -14.34 -7.50
CA MET A 204 -1.45 -14.94 -8.12
C MET A 204 -1.18 -16.35 -8.65
N THR A 205 0.02 -16.63 -9.12
CA THR A 205 0.44 -17.99 -9.52
C THR A 205 0.42 -18.93 -8.31
N ASP A 206 1.01 -18.53 -7.17
CA ASP A 206 0.96 -19.31 -5.93
C ASP A 206 -0.49 -19.58 -5.49
N ARG A 207 -1.33 -18.54 -5.48
CA ARG A 207 -2.75 -18.67 -5.11
C ARG A 207 -3.51 -19.59 -6.06
N ALA A 208 -3.25 -19.52 -7.36
CA ALA A 208 -3.89 -20.36 -8.37
C ALA A 208 -3.52 -21.84 -8.18
N VAL A 209 -2.23 -22.12 -7.97
CA VAL A 209 -1.73 -23.47 -7.66
C VAL A 209 -2.33 -24.00 -6.35
N ARG A 210 -2.34 -23.22 -5.27
CA ARG A 210 -2.96 -23.61 -3.98
C ARG A 210 -4.48 -23.74 -4.04
N SER A 211 -5.10 -23.13 -5.06
CA SER A 211 -6.54 -23.27 -5.36
C SER A 211 -6.84 -24.42 -6.31
N LYS A 212 -5.81 -25.08 -6.85
CA LYS A 212 -5.92 -26.20 -7.79
C LYS A 212 -6.71 -25.82 -9.05
N LEU A 213 -6.53 -24.59 -9.56
CA LEU A 213 -7.17 -24.18 -10.82
C LEU A 213 -6.68 -25.06 -11.96
N GLY A 214 -7.59 -25.54 -12.82
CA GLY A 214 -7.23 -26.44 -13.92
C GLY A 214 -6.11 -25.89 -14.81
N THR A 215 -6.10 -24.58 -15.05
CA THR A 215 -5.05 -23.86 -15.81
C THR A 215 -3.63 -23.99 -15.24
N CYS A 216 -3.50 -24.39 -13.98
CA CYS A 216 -2.22 -24.54 -13.28
C CYS A 216 -1.78 -25.99 -13.06
N MET A 217 -2.68 -26.97 -13.21
CA MET A 217 -2.42 -28.33 -12.74
C MET A 217 -1.72 -29.23 -13.78
N ASP A 218 -1.87 -28.94 -15.06
CA ASP A 218 -1.43 -29.83 -16.15
C ASP A 218 -0.01 -29.50 -16.67
N SER A 219 0.80 -28.79 -15.89
CA SER A 219 2.16 -28.37 -16.27
C SER A 219 3.20 -28.74 -15.21
N ASN A 220 4.47 -28.88 -15.66
CA ASN A 220 5.63 -29.06 -14.79
C ASN A 220 6.68 -27.95 -15.08
N PRO A 221 7.02 -27.09 -14.10
CA PRO A 221 6.36 -26.95 -12.79
C PRO A 221 4.89 -26.50 -12.92
N ARG A 222 4.10 -26.72 -11.86
CA ARG A 222 2.69 -26.27 -11.82
C ARG A 222 2.61 -24.75 -11.98
N GLY A 223 1.59 -24.28 -12.70
CA GLY A 223 1.38 -22.86 -12.96
C GLY A 223 2.19 -22.30 -14.14
N ARG A 224 3.01 -23.11 -14.84
CA ARG A 224 3.79 -22.64 -16.00
C ARG A 224 2.94 -21.99 -17.09
N ASN A 225 1.74 -22.51 -17.31
CA ASN A 225 0.80 -22.02 -18.33
C ASN A 225 -0.27 -21.05 -17.76
N PHE A 226 -0.06 -20.52 -16.56
CA PHE A 226 -1.04 -19.67 -15.88
C PHE A 226 -1.17 -18.30 -16.57
N LEU A 227 -0.05 -17.68 -16.92
CA LEU A 227 -0.02 -16.39 -17.60
C LEU A 227 -0.60 -16.52 -19.02
N GLY A 228 -1.55 -15.66 -19.36
CA GLY A 228 -2.28 -15.73 -20.63
C GLY A 228 -3.45 -16.73 -20.62
N SER A 229 -3.68 -17.46 -19.52
CA SER A 229 -4.83 -18.35 -19.37
C SER A 229 -6.13 -17.57 -19.11
N LYS A 230 -7.27 -18.27 -19.07
CA LYS A 230 -8.56 -17.65 -18.69
C LYS A 230 -8.58 -17.06 -17.28
N ASP A 231 -7.79 -17.60 -16.36
CA ASP A 231 -7.73 -17.16 -14.96
C ASP A 231 -6.74 -16.00 -14.77
N PHE A 232 -5.87 -15.76 -15.76
CA PHE A 232 -4.93 -14.64 -15.82
C PHE A 232 -4.73 -14.20 -17.29
N PRO A 233 -5.73 -13.51 -17.87
CA PRO A 233 -5.79 -13.25 -19.31
C PRO A 233 -4.66 -12.32 -19.77
N ARG A 234 -4.37 -12.32 -21.08
CA ARG A 234 -3.30 -11.51 -21.67
C ARG A 234 -3.43 -10.01 -21.35
N SER A 235 -4.65 -9.48 -21.32
CA SER A 235 -4.92 -8.09 -20.92
C SER A 235 -4.50 -7.78 -19.49
N LEU A 236 -4.61 -8.75 -18.58
CA LEU A 236 -4.12 -8.62 -17.21
C LEU A 236 -2.59 -8.70 -17.15
N VAL A 237 -1.97 -9.59 -17.94
CA VAL A 237 -0.50 -9.67 -18.06
C VAL A 237 0.06 -8.29 -18.46
N GLU A 238 -0.47 -7.69 -19.52
CA GLU A 238 -0.03 -6.37 -19.99
C GLU A 238 -0.32 -5.25 -18.99
N ALA A 239 -1.39 -5.36 -18.19
CA ALA A 239 -1.68 -4.40 -17.14
C ALA A 239 -0.67 -4.50 -15.98
N VAL A 240 -0.28 -5.71 -15.60
CA VAL A 240 0.75 -5.97 -14.58
C VAL A 240 2.11 -5.47 -15.05
N GLU A 241 2.53 -5.82 -16.28
CA GLU A 241 3.80 -5.37 -16.87
C GLU A 241 3.94 -3.84 -16.84
N ARG A 242 2.84 -3.09 -16.91
CA ARG A 242 2.85 -1.62 -16.87
C ARG A 242 2.73 -1.00 -15.48
N LEU A 243 2.06 -1.67 -14.54
CA LEU A 243 1.60 -1.03 -13.30
C LEU A 243 2.15 -1.67 -12.03
N ASP A 244 2.46 -2.96 -12.04
CA ASP A 244 2.98 -3.68 -10.88
C ASP A 244 4.49 -3.40 -10.69
N PRO A 245 5.01 -3.26 -9.46
CA PRO A 245 6.43 -2.95 -9.24
C PRO A 245 7.39 -3.96 -9.88
N ALA A 246 7.17 -5.27 -9.68
CA ALA A 246 7.98 -6.31 -10.28
C ALA A 246 7.73 -6.42 -11.79
N GLY A 247 6.46 -6.34 -12.21
CA GLY A 247 6.11 -6.34 -13.64
C GLY A 247 6.84 -5.25 -14.44
N LEU A 248 6.87 -4.03 -13.90
CA LEU A 248 7.48 -2.86 -14.54
C LEU A 248 9.01 -2.95 -14.59
N LEU A 249 9.65 -3.40 -13.50
CA LEU A 249 11.11 -3.35 -13.39
C LEU A 249 11.78 -4.64 -13.85
N LEU A 250 11.27 -5.80 -13.46
CA LEU A 250 11.84 -7.07 -13.90
C LEU A 250 11.48 -7.38 -15.36
N GLY A 251 10.41 -6.78 -15.89
CA GLY A 251 10.04 -6.88 -17.32
C GLY A 251 11.08 -6.28 -18.28
N GLU A 252 12.01 -5.46 -17.79
CA GLU A 252 13.09 -4.86 -18.59
C GLU A 252 14.33 -5.75 -18.73
N LEU A 253 14.35 -6.90 -18.05
CA LEU A 253 15.41 -7.90 -18.18
C LEU A 253 15.25 -8.68 -19.49
N ASP A 254 16.37 -9.05 -20.12
CA ASP A 254 16.34 -9.78 -21.40
C ASP A 254 15.71 -11.17 -21.24
N THR A 255 15.81 -11.77 -20.05
CA THR A 255 15.15 -13.02 -19.70
C THR A 255 14.83 -13.01 -18.21
N VAL A 256 13.58 -13.29 -17.86
CA VAL A 256 13.16 -13.48 -16.46
C VAL A 256 13.21 -14.96 -16.14
N THR A 257 14.16 -15.33 -15.28
CA THR A 257 14.49 -16.72 -14.94
C THR A 257 13.98 -17.13 -13.55
N GLY A 258 13.65 -16.14 -12.70
CA GLY A 258 13.18 -16.33 -11.34
C GLY A 258 14.29 -16.30 -10.30
N ASP A 259 15.54 -16.49 -10.70
CA ASP A 259 16.75 -16.26 -9.88
C ASP A 259 17.47 -14.97 -10.27
N ASP A 260 16.80 -14.08 -11.01
CA ASP A 260 17.34 -12.80 -11.49
C ASP A 260 17.89 -11.92 -10.35
N HIS A 261 17.31 -12.04 -9.16
CA HIS A 261 17.74 -11.38 -7.92
C HIS A 261 19.11 -11.85 -7.39
N LEU A 262 19.66 -12.96 -7.89
CA LEU A 262 20.99 -13.47 -7.57
C LEU A 262 22.09 -12.82 -8.41
N HIS A 263 21.74 -12.23 -9.55
CA HIS A 263 22.68 -11.70 -10.53
C HIS A 263 22.58 -10.17 -10.63
N ILE A 264 23.66 -9.54 -11.09
CA ILE A 264 23.66 -8.11 -11.44
C ILE A 264 23.18 -8.01 -12.89
N PRO A 265 22.20 -7.14 -13.22
CA PRO A 265 21.79 -6.94 -14.61
C PRO A 265 22.97 -6.48 -15.48
N SER A 266 22.95 -6.85 -16.75
CA SER A 266 23.93 -6.41 -17.75
C SER A 266 23.92 -4.89 -17.95
N ASP A 267 24.99 -4.34 -18.52
CA ASP A 267 25.06 -2.89 -18.82
C ASP A 267 23.91 -2.41 -19.72
N ALA A 268 23.45 -3.27 -20.64
CA ALA A 268 22.32 -2.98 -21.53
C ALA A 268 21.00 -2.92 -20.74
N GLU A 269 20.76 -3.86 -19.83
CA GLU A 269 19.60 -3.87 -18.94
C GLU A 269 19.63 -2.67 -17.99
N ILE A 270 20.77 -2.39 -17.35
CA ILE A 270 20.95 -1.22 -16.47
C ILE A 270 20.62 0.08 -17.22
N LYS A 271 21.02 0.19 -18.49
CA LYS A 271 20.71 1.37 -19.32
C LYS A 271 19.21 1.57 -19.55
N ARG A 272 18.43 0.49 -19.67
CA ARG A 272 16.95 0.55 -19.76
C ARG A 272 16.29 0.81 -18.41
N LEU A 273 16.80 0.18 -17.36
CA LEU A 273 16.26 0.24 -16.00
C LEU A 273 16.45 1.60 -15.33
N LYS A 274 17.63 2.22 -15.47
CA LYS A 274 17.95 3.46 -14.74
C LYS A 274 16.96 4.60 -14.93
N PRO A 275 16.49 4.93 -16.16
CA PRO A 275 15.46 5.93 -16.37
C PRO A 275 14.15 5.61 -15.64
N ILE A 276 13.70 4.36 -15.67
CA ILE A 276 12.46 3.93 -15.03
C ILE A 276 12.60 4.01 -13.50
N MET A 277 13.70 3.51 -12.94
CA MET A 277 14.03 3.66 -11.52
C MET A 277 14.00 5.14 -11.10
N ARG A 278 14.58 6.02 -11.91
CA ARG A 278 14.60 7.46 -11.63
C ARG A 278 13.22 8.06 -11.63
N GLU A 279 12.42 7.76 -12.65
CA GLU A 279 11.06 8.29 -12.77
C GLU A 279 10.16 7.81 -11.62
N LYS A 280 10.27 6.53 -11.27
CA LYS A 280 9.30 5.87 -10.38
C LYS A 280 9.70 5.87 -8.92
N LEU A 281 11.00 5.83 -8.61
CA LEU A 281 11.51 5.58 -7.25
C LEU A 281 12.50 6.61 -6.72
N ALA A 282 12.98 7.56 -7.53
CA ALA A 282 13.94 8.56 -7.04
C ALA A 282 13.37 9.34 -5.84
N GLY A 283 14.19 9.44 -4.79
CA GLY A 283 13.86 10.11 -3.53
C GLY A 283 12.79 9.42 -2.68
N LYS A 284 12.15 8.35 -3.15
CA LYS A 284 11.06 7.68 -2.43
C LYS A 284 11.57 6.96 -1.18
N LYS A 285 10.79 7.01 -0.10
CA LYS A 285 11.08 6.31 1.17
C LYS A 285 10.01 5.26 1.44
N LEU A 286 10.40 3.99 1.47
CA LEU A 286 9.48 2.87 1.57
C LEU A 286 9.74 2.09 2.86
N LEU A 287 8.69 1.86 3.64
CA LEU A 287 8.66 0.89 4.73
C LEU A 287 7.78 -0.29 4.34
N LEU A 288 8.34 -1.49 4.36
CA LEU A 288 7.67 -2.74 4.05
C LEU A 288 7.56 -3.57 5.33
N LEU A 289 6.34 -3.96 5.70
CA LEU A 289 6.05 -4.72 6.91
C LEU A 289 5.32 -6.01 6.55
N SER A 290 5.96 -7.16 6.77
CA SER A 290 5.44 -8.47 6.36
C SER A 290 5.36 -9.47 7.51
N GLY A 291 4.36 -10.36 7.48
CA GLY A 291 4.23 -11.44 8.46
C GLY A 291 4.95 -12.70 7.99
N GLY A 292 5.92 -13.20 8.76
CA GLY A 292 6.68 -14.42 8.44
C GLY A 292 5.85 -15.71 8.47
N LYS A 293 4.63 -15.66 9.00
CA LYS A 293 3.65 -16.76 8.96
C LYS A 293 2.41 -16.43 8.11
N ASP A 294 2.47 -15.37 7.31
CA ASP A 294 1.41 -15.00 6.39
C ASP A 294 1.24 -16.06 5.29
N ARG A 295 0.03 -16.61 5.17
CA ARG A 295 -0.32 -17.60 4.14
C ARG A 295 -1.25 -17.04 3.08
N LEU A 296 -1.71 -15.80 3.23
CA LEU A 296 -2.58 -15.12 2.28
C LEU A 296 -1.76 -14.24 1.34
N VAL A 297 -0.77 -13.53 1.87
CA VAL A 297 0.26 -12.78 1.13
C VAL A 297 1.63 -13.20 1.68
N PRO A 298 2.15 -14.38 1.30
CA PRO A 298 3.44 -14.85 1.80
C PRO A 298 4.57 -13.92 1.37
N TYR A 299 5.49 -13.59 2.28
CA TYR A 299 6.63 -12.70 2.02
C TYR A 299 7.51 -13.21 0.87
N GLU A 300 7.63 -14.53 0.72
CA GLU A 300 8.41 -15.21 -0.31
C GLU A 300 7.92 -14.90 -1.74
N GLN A 301 6.70 -14.39 -1.89
CA GLN A 301 6.20 -13.94 -3.19
C GLN A 301 6.80 -12.59 -3.60
N SER A 302 7.07 -11.69 -2.64
CA SER A 302 7.74 -10.41 -2.88
C SER A 302 9.26 -10.50 -2.80
N GLU A 303 9.79 -11.45 -2.01
CA GLU A 303 11.20 -11.51 -1.63
C GLU A 303 12.19 -11.43 -2.81
N PRO A 304 11.99 -12.13 -3.95
CA PRO A 304 12.92 -12.02 -5.09
C PRO A 304 13.02 -10.57 -5.61
N PHE A 305 11.87 -9.93 -5.85
CA PHE A 305 11.84 -8.54 -6.32
C PHE A 305 12.44 -7.59 -5.27
N LEU A 306 12.10 -7.74 -4.00
CA LEU A 306 12.64 -6.89 -2.93
C LEU A 306 14.14 -7.07 -2.75
N THR A 307 14.63 -8.30 -2.88
CA THR A 307 16.08 -8.59 -2.83
C THR A 307 16.79 -7.95 -4.00
N TRP A 308 16.23 -8.07 -5.21
CA TRP A 308 16.76 -7.42 -6.41
C TRP A 308 16.78 -5.89 -6.26
N LEU A 309 15.67 -5.29 -5.80
CA LEU A 309 15.54 -3.84 -5.61
C LEU A 309 16.53 -3.33 -4.57
N LYS A 310 16.63 -3.98 -3.40
CA LYS A 310 17.58 -3.62 -2.34
C LYS A 310 19.03 -3.69 -2.81
N LYS A 311 19.40 -4.71 -3.60
CA LYS A 311 20.72 -4.79 -4.23
C LYS A 311 20.96 -3.65 -5.22
N ALA A 312 19.95 -3.30 -6.02
CA ALA A 312 20.04 -2.22 -7.00
C ALA A 312 20.32 -0.86 -6.33
N ILE A 313 19.65 -0.57 -5.21
CA ILE A 313 19.76 0.72 -4.50
C ILE A 313 20.77 0.71 -3.35
N ASP A 314 21.52 -0.39 -3.15
CA ASP A 314 22.49 -0.49 -2.07
C ASP A 314 23.50 0.66 -2.11
N THR A 315 23.65 1.38 -1.00
CA THR A 315 24.45 2.63 -0.96
C THR A 315 25.93 2.43 -1.28
N ARG A 316 26.45 1.20 -1.17
CA ARG A 316 27.87 0.90 -1.41
C ARG A 316 28.12 0.30 -2.78
N ASN A 317 27.29 -0.68 -3.17
CA ASN A 317 27.54 -1.53 -4.33
C ASN A 317 26.40 -1.51 -5.37
N GLY A 318 25.30 -0.80 -5.10
CA GLY A 318 24.13 -0.78 -5.97
C GLY A 318 24.38 -0.01 -7.27
N TRP A 319 23.92 -0.56 -8.40
CA TRP A 319 24.04 0.10 -9.70
C TRP A 319 23.11 1.32 -9.84
N CYS A 320 22.15 1.50 -8.93
CA CYS A 320 21.17 2.57 -8.86
C CYS A 320 21.21 3.32 -7.50
N ASN A 321 22.40 3.46 -6.91
CA ASN A 321 22.59 4.04 -5.58
C ASN A 321 22.59 5.58 -5.52
N ASP A 322 22.44 6.26 -6.66
CA ASP A 322 22.54 7.71 -6.82
C ASP A 322 21.19 8.43 -6.77
N GLN A 323 20.09 7.71 -6.52
CA GLN A 323 18.73 8.24 -6.64
C GLN A 323 18.06 8.57 -5.30
N GLY A 324 18.71 8.27 -4.17
CA GLY A 324 18.19 8.57 -2.84
C GLY A 324 16.92 7.79 -2.47
N THR A 325 16.60 6.70 -3.18
CA THR A 325 15.56 5.74 -2.80
C THR A 325 15.98 5.00 -1.53
N GLU A 326 15.08 4.86 -0.57
CA GLU A 326 15.30 4.06 0.64
C GLU A 326 14.21 3.01 0.77
N VAL A 327 14.61 1.79 1.09
CA VAL A 327 13.71 0.67 1.38
C VAL A 327 14.11 0.06 2.72
N GLU A 328 13.21 0.13 3.68
CA GLU A 328 13.29 -0.60 4.94
C GLU A 328 12.30 -1.75 4.90
N ASP A 329 12.79 -2.98 5.04
CA ASP A 329 12.02 -4.20 4.82
C ASP A 329 12.09 -5.10 6.07
N ILE A 330 10.97 -5.17 6.79
CA ILE A 330 10.88 -5.81 8.11
C ILE A 330 9.86 -6.94 8.07
N VAL A 331 10.29 -8.11 8.49
CA VAL A 331 9.46 -9.30 8.63
C VAL A 331 9.25 -9.61 10.12
N ASP A 332 8.00 -9.58 10.60
CA ASP A 332 7.65 -10.13 11.91
C ASP A 332 7.63 -11.65 11.81
N PRO A 333 8.59 -12.39 12.42
CA PRO A 333 8.71 -13.83 12.26
C PRO A 333 7.49 -14.62 12.77
N THR A 334 6.67 -13.99 13.62
CA THR A 334 5.47 -14.60 14.21
C THR A 334 4.17 -14.09 13.60
N GLY A 335 4.22 -12.93 12.94
CA GLY A 335 3.08 -12.26 12.34
C GLY A 335 2.42 -13.10 11.25
N ARG A 336 1.09 -13.09 11.24
CA ARG A 336 0.27 -13.72 10.20
C ARG A 336 -0.16 -12.66 9.18
N HIS A 337 -1.31 -12.86 8.52
CA HIS A 337 -1.94 -11.85 7.68
C HIS A 337 -2.68 -10.82 8.54
N GLU A 338 -1.93 -9.98 9.24
CA GLU A 338 -2.45 -8.97 10.15
C GLU A 338 -1.46 -7.80 10.29
N PHE A 339 -1.95 -6.62 10.71
CA PHE A 339 -1.07 -5.54 11.12
C PHE A 339 -0.70 -5.72 12.60
N SER A 340 0.35 -6.50 12.85
CA SER A 340 0.73 -6.92 14.20
C SER A 340 1.25 -5.76 15.07
N ALA A 341 1.25 -5.95 16.39
CA ALA A 341 1.80 -4.94 17.31
C ALA A 341 3.30 -4.64 17.08
N PRO A 342 4.17 -5.64 16.80
CA PRO A 342 5.53 -5.38 16.33
C PRO A 342 5.59 -4.51 15.08
N MET A 343 4.82 -4.85 14.03
CA MET A 343 4.78 -4.05 12.81
C MET A 343 4.30 -2.62 13.06
N ARG A 344 3.26 -2.43 13.90
CA ARG A 344 2.75 -1.10 14.26
C ARG A 344 3.83 -0.23 14.90
N ARG A 345 4.63 -0.79 15.82
CA ARG A 345 5.72 -0.05 16.48
C ARG A 345 6.79 0.40 15.48
N GLU A 346 7.14 -0.45 14.52
CA GLU A 346 8.08 -0.07 13.46
C GLU A 346 7.50 1.00 12.53
N ALA A 347 6.21 0.91 12.18
CA ALA A 347 5.52 1.95 11.41
C ALA A 347 5.50 3.29 12.15
N GLU A 348 5.19 3.28 13.45
CA GLU A 348 5.17 4.47 14.31
C GLU A 348 6.55 5.12 14.42
N ARG A 349 7.59 4.31 14.67
CA ARG A 349 8.98 4.76 14.72
C ARG A 349 9.39 5.41 13.39
N TRP A 350 9.25 4.67 12.30
CA TRP A 350 9.64 5.13 10.97
C TRP A 350 8.91 6.41 10.58
N LEU A 351 7.60 6.49 10.85
CA LEU A 351 6.81 7.69 10.59
C LEU A 351 7.33 8.90 11.36
N CYS A 352 7.65 8.73 12.66
CA CYS A 352 8.21 9.81 13.47
C CYS A 352 9.59 10.25 12.98
N ASP A 353 10.47 9.29 12.67
CA ASP A 353 11.82 9.56 12.15
C ASP A 353 11.73 10.38 10.85
N ARG A 354 10.85 9.98 9.93
CA ARG A 354 10.65 10.67 8.65
C ARG A 354 10.05 12.06 8.79
N LEU A 355 9.07 12.25 9.67
CA LEU A 355 8.47 13.57 9.92
C LEU A 355 9.47 14.53 10.58
N ALA A 356 10.31 14.02 11.49
CA ALA A 356 11.39 14.80 12.11
C ALA A 356 12.46 15.21 11.08
N ASP A 357 12.89 14.29 10.20
CA ASP A 357 13.84 14.57 9.13
C ASP A 357 13.31 15.65 8.16
N ALA A 358 12.04 15.54 7.75
CA ALA A 358 11.39 16.52 6.89
C ALA A 358 11.24 17.91 7.56
N SER A 359 11.05 17.96 8.88
CA SER A 359 11.03 19.20 9.66
C SER A 359 12.42 19.88 9.68
N SER A 360 13.50 19.10 9.76
CA SER A 360 14.87 19.63 9.75
C SER A 360 15.27 20.28 8.41
N ARG A 361 14.73 19.78 7.29
CA ARG A 361 15.00 20.32 5.94
C ARG A 361 14.25 21.62 5.69
N GLY A 362 13.00 21.73 6.15
CA GLY A 362 12.18 22.94 5.99
C GLY A 362 12.75 24.18 6.67
N GLY A 363 13.59 24.03 7.70
CA GLY A 363 14.26 25.15 8.38
C GLY A 363 15.51 25.69 7.68
N ARG A 364 16.02 25.03 6.63
CA ARG A 364 17.24 25.46 5.92
C ARG A 364 16.99 26.32 4.68
N ASP A 365 15.79 26.29 4.12
CA ASP A 365 15.49 26.98 2.84
C ASP A 365 14.93 28.41 2.99
N SER A 366 14.84 28.96 4.20
CA SER A 366 14.36 30.34 4.42
C SER A 366 15.41 31.45 4.30
N LYS A 367 16.56 31.19 3.65
CA LYS A 367 17.59 32.20 3.37
C LYS A 367 18.06 32.13 1.93
N ILE A 368 17.25 32.65 1.00
CA ILE A 368 17.72 33.26 -0.25
C ILE A 368 17.02 34.60 -0.40
#